data_AF-A0A8J5Z3Z5-F1
#
_entry.id   AF-A0A8J5Z3Z5-F1
#
_cell.length_a   1.000
_cell.length_b   1.000
_cell.length_c   1.000
_cell.angle_alpha   90.00
_cell.angle_beta   90.00
_cell.angle_gamma   90.00
#
_symmetry.space_group_name_H-M   'P 1'
#
loop_
_entity.id
_entity.type
_entity.pdbx_description
1 polymer ?
#
loop_
_entity_poly.entity_id
_entity_poly.type
_entity_poly.pdbx_seq_one_letter_code
_entity_poly.pdbx_strand_id
1 'polypeptide(L)'
;MKLGAANAKKTLNVYNEIIKKPGSPQALKALNCCVEAYKYAILSFEMVSSELVEDPQTANYDVAVIGPEIANCEKELMNAKVQAPRLIAENRFMKYYVSMGYEITSTLELENPNELLLGQFVLSLEKKDSFVFTNYIPMANQTMAPPNQLCLLLVILLSIFSLSCLPTSAIIPKANVSLPIHSSQLVKNLCNGKAIQNRRFCLKALFAPEVIAAMDTTQLGTLIMKLGAANAKATLNVYNEIIKKPELVEDPQTANYDVAVIGPEIANCEKELINAKVQAPRLIAGNRFMKYYVSMGYEITSTLELENPNENIEVQVFVIFPEEMLDEFGFDKSTRQWLLQINYAYFPPNQLCLLLVILLSIFSLPCLPTSAIIPKANVSLLIHSSQLVKNLCNDKAIQNRRFCLKALFTPKVITAMDTTQLGTLIMKLGAANAKATLNVYNEIIKKPGSPQALKALNCCVQAYKYAILSFEMVSSELVEDPQTANYDVAVIGPEIANCEKELMNAKVQAPRLIAGNRFMKYYVSMGYEITSTLELENPNDY
;
A
#
# COMPACT_ATOMS: atom_id res chain seq x y z
N MET A 1 -7.68 -4.78 15.76
CA MET A 1 -7.65 -6.12 15.14
C MET A 1 -7.38 -7.25 16.13
N LYS A 2 -6.14 -7.41 16.67
CA LYS A 2 -5.80 -8.50 17.62
C LYS A 2 -6.79 -8.69 18.80
N LEU A 3 -7.28 -7.61 19.39
CA LEU A 3 -8.32 -7.66 20.45
C LEU A 3 -9.67 -8.21 19.94
N GLY A 4 -10.06 -7.87 18.72
CA GLY A 4 -11.26 -8.41 18.05
C GLY A 4 -11.14 -9.91 17.80
N ALA A 5 -10.00 -10.38 17.26
CA ALA A 5 -9.70 -11.81 17.10
C ALA A 5 -9.70 -12.56 18.44
N ALA A 6 -9.11 -11.99 19.49
CA ALA A 6 -9.11 -12.58 20.84
C ALA A 6 -10.54 -12.67 21.42
N ASN A 7 -11.35 -11.62 21.26
CA ASN A 7 -12.77 -11.63 21.64
C ASN A 7 -13.55 -12.68 20.82
N ALA A 8 -13.29 -12.79 19.53
CA ALA A 8 -13.95 -13.78 18.66
C ALA A 8 -13.64 -15.22 19.09
N LYS A 9 -12.37 -15.53 19.42
CA LYS A 9 -11.96 -16.82 19.99
C LYS A 9 -12.64 -17.10 21.33
N LYS A 10 -12.71 -16.09 22.22
CA LYS A 10 -13.41 -16.19 23.50
C LYS A 10 -14.89 -16.52 23.31
N THR A 11 -15.59 -15.79 22.43
CA THR A 11 -17.02 -16.02 22.18
C THR A 11 -17.28 -17.36 21.50
N LEU A 12 -16.44 -17.76 20.53
CA LEU A 12 -16.51 -19.08 19.90
C LEU A 12 -16.44 -20.22 20.93
N ASN A 13 -15.60 -20.09 21.96
CA ASN A 13 -15.57 -21.06 23.06
C ASN A 13 -16.88 -21.10 23.85
N VAL A 14 -17.56 -19.97 24.08
CA VAL A 14 -18.89 -19.93 24.71
C VAL A 14 -19.96 -20.61 23.86
N TYR A 15 -19.93 -20.45 22.52
CA TYR A 15 -20.80 -21.22 21.63
C TYR A 15 -20.53 -22.73 21.75
N ASN A 16 -19.26 -23.14 21.74
CA ASN A 16 -18.87 -24.55 21.89
C ASN A 16 -19.22 -25.14 23.27
N GLU A 17 -19.26 -24.34 24.34
CA GLU A 17 -19.78 -24.75 25.65
C GLU A 17 -21.29 -24.98 25.63
N ILE A 18 -22.05 -24.13 24.93
CA ILE A 18 -23.51 -24.18 24.89
C ILE A 18 -24.01 -25.31 23.97
N ILE A 19 -23.34 -25.55 22.84
CA ILE A 19 -23.65 -26.65 21.90
C ILE A 19 -23.57 -28.03 22.56
N LYS A 20 -22.75 -28.20 23.60
CA LYS A 20 -22.66 -29.46 24.37
C LYS A 20 -23.86 -29.73 25.27
N LYS A 21 -24.74 -28.74 25.50
CA LYS A 21 -25.94 -28.90 26.32
C LYS A 21 -27.09 -29.41 25.44
N PRO A 22 -27.95 -30.30 25.94
CA PRO A 22 -29.13 -30.74 25.20
C PRO A 22 -30.04 -29.54 24.89
N GLY A 23 -30.46 -29.44 23.63
CA GLY A 23 -31.29 -28.36 23.11
C GLY A 23 -32.10 -28.83 21.89
N SER A 24 -33.01 -27.97 21.41
CA SER A 24 -33.82 -28.32 20.23
C SER A 24 -32.94 -28.37 18.95
N PRO A 25 -33.31 -29.18 17.94
CA PRO A 25 -32.59 -29.20 16.66
C PRO A 25 -32.49 -27.81 15.99
N GLN A 26 -33.50 -26.96 16.19
CA GLN A 26 -33.52 -25.59 15.70
C GLN A 26 -32.51 -24.69 16.44
N ALA A 27 -32.43 -24.81 17.77
CA ALA A 27 -31.41 -24.12 18.56
C ALA A 27 -29.99 -24.57 18.18
N LEU A 28 -29.78 -25.87 17.98
CA LEU A 28 -28.49 -26.42 17.55
C LEU A 28 -28.08 -25.90 16.15
N LYS A 29 -29.03 -25.80 15.21
CA LYS A 29 -28.79 -25.20 13.89
C LYS A 29 -28.37 -23.73 13.99
N ALA A 30 -29.06 -22.93 14.80
CA ALA A 30 -28.72 -21.52 15.00
C ALA A 30 -27.35 -21.33 15.65
N LEU A 31 -27.03 -22.13 16.68
CA LEU A 31 -25.71 -22.13 17.34
C LEU A 31 -24.59 -22.51 16.37
N ASN A 32 -24.78 -23.51 15.51
CA ASN A 32 -23.79 -23.89 14.49
C ASN A 32 -23.58 -22.80 13.42
N CYS A 33 -24.65 -22.09 13.00
CA CYS A 33 -24.53 -20.94 12.12
C CYS A 33 -23.63 -19.85 12.73
N CYS A 34 -23.84 -19.54 14.01
CA CYS A 34 -22.98 -18.62 14.76
C CYS A 34 -21.54 -19.10 14.90
N VAL A 35 -21.29 -20.41 15.07
CA VAL A 35 -19.92 -20.97 15.12
C VAL A 35 -19.15 -20.66 13.84
N GLU A 36 -19.76 -20.81 12.67
CA GLU A 36 -19.11 -20.47 11.40
C GLU A 36 -18.90 -18.96 11.24
N ALA A 37 -19.89 -18.13 11.60
CA ALA A 37 -19.73 -16.67 11.61
C ALA A 37 -18.57 -16.19 12.52
N TYR A 38 -18.38 -16.84 13.69
CA TYR A 38 -17.27 -16.52 14.58
C TYR A 38 -15.92 -17.07 14.11
N LYS A 39 -15.86 -18.23 13.44
CA LYS A 39 -14.64 -18.70 12.76
C LYS A 39 -14.23 -17.72 11.66
N TYR A 40 -15.18 -17.27 10.85
CA TYR A 40 -14.96 -16.25 9.82
C TYR A 40 -14.43 -14.95 10.45
N ALA A 41 -15.10 -14.44 11.49
CA ALA A 41 -14.65 -13.24 12.21
C ALA A 41 -13.21 -13.35 12.77
N ILE A 42 -12.80 -14.52 13.28
CA ILE A 42 -11.41 -14.75 13.72
C ILE A 42 -10.45 -14.60 12.55
N LEU A 43 -10.72 -15.29 11.44
CA LEU A 43 -9.86 -15.26 10.25
C LEU A 43 -9.74 -13.85 9.68
N SER A 44 -10.86 -13.13 9.52
CA SER A 44 -10.86 -11.74 9.08
C SER A 44 -10.06 -10.85 10.02
N PHE A 45 -10.30 -10.86 11.34
CA PHE A 45 -9.50 -10.02 12.26
C PHE A 45 -8.01 -10.38 12.32
N GLU A 46 -7.63 -11.62 12.01
CA GLU A 46 -6.21 -12.01 11.88
C GLU A 46 -5.61 -11.53 10.56
N MET A 47 -6.33 -11.71 9.45
CA MET A 47 -5.95 -11.29 8.09
C MET A 47 -5.78 -9.77 8.00
N VAL A 48 -6.79 -9.03 8.45
CA VAL A 48 -6.79 -7.57 8.61
C VAL A 48 -5.61 -7.11 9.49
N SER A 49 -5.16 -7.91 10.47
CA SER A 49 -4.02 -7.54 11.32
C SER A 49 -2.65 -7.65 10.62
N SER A 50 -2.56 -8.38 9.50
CA SER A 50 -1.41 -8.34 8.58
C SER A 50 -1.62 -7.29 7.49
N GLU A 51 -2.82 -7.23 6.91
CA GLU A 51 -3.14 -6.36 5.78
C GLU A 51 -3.20 -4.87 6.14
N LEU A 52 -3.42 -4.49 7.41
CA LEU A 52 -3.50 -3.07 7.82
C LEU A 52 -2.27 -2.23 7.42
N VAL A 53 -1.12 -2.87 7.17
CA VAL A 53 0.14 -2.23 6.74
C VAL A 53 0.38 -2.40 5.23
N GLU A 54 -0.23 -3.40 4.60
CA GLU A 54 0.04 -3.81 3.21
C GLU A 54 -1.07 -3.35 2.23
N ASP A 55 -2.34 -3.47 2.62
CA ASP A 55 -3.52 -2.93 1.93
C ASP A 55 -4.63 -2.57 2.95
N PRO A 56 -4.65 -1.33 3.48
CA PRO A 56 -5.71 -0.84 4.38
C PRO A 56 -7.13 -0.98 3.82
N GLN A 57 -7.29 -1.07 2.49
CA GLN A 57 -8.60 -1.18 1.84
C GLN A 57 -9.19 -2.59 1.90
N THR A 58 -8.34 -3.61 1.67
CA THR A 58 -8.75 -5.01 1.82
C THR A 58 -9.00 -5.29 3.31
N ALA A 59 -8.13 -4.75 4.18
CA ALA A 59 -8.34 -4.74 5.63
C ALA A 59 -9.69 -4.08 6.04
N ASN A 60 -10.11 -2.99 5.40
CA ASN A 60 -11.41 -2.36 5.65
C ASN A 60 -12.58 -3.28 5.27
N TYR A 61 -12.56 -3.80 4.05
CA TYR A 61 -13.58 -4.70 3.53
C TYR A 61 -13.77 -5.94 4.43
N ASP A 62 -12.67 -6.56 4.83
CA ASP A 62 -12.71 -7.77 5.66
C ASP A 62 -13.27 -7.52 7.06
N VAL A 63 -13.13 -6.32 7.63
CA VAL A 63 -13.84 -5.96 8.88
C VAL A 63 -15.31 -5.67 8.60
N ALA A 64 -15.63 -4.99 7.50
CA ALA A 64 -17.00 -4.61 7.15
C ALA A 64 -17.94 -5.83 6.97
N VAL A 65 -17.43 -6.96 6.46
CA VAL A 65 -18.21 -8.19 6.27
C VAL A 65 -18.53 -8.92 7.59
N ILE A 66 -17.74 -8.72 8.66
CA ILE A 66 -17.98 -9.36 9.97
C ILE A 66 -19.32 -8.90 10.58
N GLY A 67 -19.66 -7.62 10.45
CA GLY A 67 -20.87 -7.03 11.04
C GLY A 67 -22.17 -7.73 10.61
N PRO A 68 -22.44 -7.85 9.30
CA PRO A 68 -23.57 -8.60 8.75
C PRO A 68 -23.64 -10.06 9.21
N GLU A 69 -22.51 -10.78 9.25
CA GLU A 69 -22.48 -12.20 9.68
C GLU A 69 -22.88 -12.36 11.16
N ILE A 70 -22.35 -11.51 12.04
CA ILE A 70 -22.72 -11.50 13.47
C ILE A 70 -24.19 -11.10 13.67
N ALA A 71 -24.70 -10.14 12.89
CA ALA A 71 -26.11 -9.75 12.93
C ALA A 71 -27.05 -10.87 12.44
N ASN A 72 -26.65 -11.62 11.41
CA ASN A 72 -27.40 -12.77 10.92
C ASN A 72 -27.42 -13.92 11.96
N CYS A 73 -26.28 -14.19 12.60
CA CYS A 73 -26.19 -15.10 13.74
C CYS A 73 -27.16 -14.73 14.88
N GLU A 74 -27.19 -13.46 15.31
CA GLU A 74 -28.15 -13.02 16.35
C GLU A 74 -29.60 -13.23 15.93
N LYS A 75 -29.95 -12.95 14.67
CA LYS A 75 -31.29 -13.17 14.12
C LYS A 75 -31.68 -14.65 14.18
N GLU A 76 -30.79 -15.55 13.82
CA GLU A 76 -31.04 -17.00 13.91
C GLU A 76 -31.21 -17.48 15.37
N LEU A 77 -30.43 -16.94 16.32
CA LEU A 77 -30.60 -17.24 17.75
C LEU A 77 -31.96 -16.77 18.29
N MET A 78 -32.41 -15.57 17.88
CA MET A 78 -33.73 -15.04 18.24
C MET A 78 -34.86 -15.88 17.62
N ASN A 79 -34.75 -16.23 16.34
CA ASN A 79 -35.71 -17.10 15.62
C ASN A 79 -35.82 -18.48 16.29
N ALA A 80 -34.71 -19.04 16.74
CA ALA A 80 -34.64 -20.32 17.44
C ALA A 80 -34.96 -20.22 18.96
N LYS A 81 -35.32 -19.03 19.45
CA LYS A 81 -35.67 -18.73 20.87
C LYS A 81 -34.57 -19.13 21.87
N VAL A 82 -33.30 -19.00 21.48
CA VAL A 82 -32.15 -19.38 22.31
C VAL A 82 -31.94 -18.36 23.44
N GLN A 83 -32.36 -18.71 24.66
CA GLN A 83 -32.15 -17.88 25.85
C GLN A 83 -30.72 -18.03 26.38
N ALA A 84 -29.79 -17.25 25.82
CA ALA A 84 -28.39 -17.23 26.26
C ALA A 84 -27.90 -15.78 26.50
N PRO A 85 -28.20 -15.16 27.66
CA PRO A 85 -27.81 -13.78 27.95
C PRO A 85 -26.30 -13.53 27.81
N ARG A 86 -25.46 -14.53 28.14
CA ARG A 86 -24.01 -14.49 27.94
C ARG A 86 -23.64 -14.34 26.46
N LEU A 87 -24.27 -15.08 25.55
CA LEU A 87 -24.00 -14.95 24.10
C LEU A 87 -24.43 -13.58 23.56
N ILE A 88 -25.58 -13.07 24.01
CA ILE A 88 -26.08 -11.75 23.60
C ILE A 88 -25.10 -10.64 24.03
N ALA A 89 -24.52 -10.75 25.24
CA ALA A 89 -23.49 -9.82 25.71
C ALA A 89 -22.20 -9.92 24.88
N GLU A 90 -21.68 -11.12 24.63
CA GLU A 90 -20.45 -11.33 23.85
C GLU A 90 -20.61 -10.91 22.37
N ASN A 91 -21.80 -11.10 21.76
CA ASN A 91 -22.13 -10.59 20.43
C ASN A 91 -22.17 -9.06 20.39
N ARG A 92 -22.68 -8.40 21.45
CA ARG A 92 -22.64 -6.93 21.57
C ARG A 92 -21.18 -6.43 21.66
N PHE A 93 -20.32 -7.10 22.43
CA PHE A 93 -18.89 -6.81 22.44
C PHE A 93 -18.25 -6.98 21.07
N MET A 94 -18.64 -8.02 20.31
CA MET A 94 -18.15 -8.22 18.96
C MET A 94 -18.50 -7.05 18.03
N LYS A 95 -19.73 -6.55 18.07
CA LYS A 95 -20.13 -5.37 17.27
C LYS A 95 -19.31 -4.12 17.59
N TYR A 96 -18.93 -3.88 18.84
CA TYR A 96 -18.02 -2.79 19.19
C TYR A 96 -16.63 -2.98 18.57
N TYR A 97 -16.07 -4.20 18.58
CA TYR A 97 -14.78 -4.48 17.93
C TYR A 97 -14.84 -4.36 16.39
N VAL A 98 -15.96 -4.73 15.77
CA VAL A 98 -16.19 -4.52 14.33
C VAL A 98 -16.29 -3.04 14.02
N SER A 99 -17.10 -2.27 14.76
CA SER A 99 -17.27 -0.82 14.55
C SER A 99 -15.96 -0.07 14.74
N MET A 100 -15.21 -0.35 15.81
CA MET A 100 -13.91 0.27 16.07
C MET A 100 -12.87 -0.17 15.04
N GLY A 101 -12.90 -1.43 14.60
CA GLY A 101 -12.04 -1.92 13.53
C GLY A 101 -12.30 -1.18 12.22
N TYR A 102 -13.57 -1.05 11.84
CA TYR A 102 -14.03 -0.38 10.62
C TYR A 102 -13.67 1.11 10.62
N GLU A 103 -13.85 1.79 11.76
CA GLU A 103 -13.46 3.20 11.90
C GLU A 103 -11.95 3.36 11.70
N ILE A 104 -11.13 2.57 12.41
CA ILE A 104 -9.67 2.59 12.27
C ILE A 104 -9.23 2.29 10.83
N THR A 105 -9.79 1.28 10.17
CA THR A 105 -9.48 0.99 8.75
C THR A 105 -9.99 2.05 7.79
N SER A 106 -11.01 2.83 8.17
CA SER A 106 -11.55 3.92 7.35
C SER A 106 -10.71 5.20 7.49
N THR A 107 -10.23 5.50 8.70
CA THR A 107 -9.27 6.60 8.92
C THR A 107 -7.94 6.32 8.20
N LEU A 108 -7.40 5.10 8.34
CA LEU A 108 -6.19 4.68 7.64
C LEU A 108 -6.35 4.55 6.11
N GLU A 109 -7.58 4.56 5.59
CA GLU A 109 -7.85 4.66 4.15
C GLU A 109 -7.83 6.11 3.65
N LEU A 110 -8.07 7.09 4.54
CA LEU A 110 -8.23 8.51 4.21
C LEU A 110 -6.96 9.34 4.47
N GLU A 111 -6.11 8.94 5.41
CA GLU A 111 -4.89 9.68 5.77
C GLU A 111 -3.70 9.31 4.86
N ASN A 112 -3.01 10.34 4.37
CA ASN A 112 -1.75 10.22 3.64
C ASN A 112 -0.66 9.76 4.64
N PRO A 113 0.08 8.64 4.40
CA PRO A 113 0.88 7.97 5.45
C PRO A 113 2.02 8.78 6.11
N ASN A 114 2.26 10.02 5.68
CA ASN A 114 3.24 10.94 6.28
C ASN A 114 2.66 11.88 7.35
N GLU A 115 1.33 11.96 7.56
CA GLU A 115 0.72 12.79 8.62
C GLU A 115 0.46 12.05 9.94
N LEU A 116 0.98 10.82 10.10
CA LEU A 116 0.77 10.00 11.31
C LEU A 116 1.63 10.46 12.51
N LEU A 117 1.47 11.73 12.92
CA LEU A 117 1.77 12.17 14.27
C LEU A 117 0.94 11.34 15.24
N LEU A 118 1.58 10.82 16.30
CA LEU A 118 0.98 9.93 17.29
C LEU A 118 -0.21 10.59 18.03
N GLY A 119 -1.39 10.50 17.43
CA GLY A 119 -2.67 10.72 18.09
C GLY A 119 -2.85 9.68 19.20
N GLN A 120 -2.40 10.01 20.41
CA GLN A 120 -2.67 9.21 21.59
C GLN A 120 -4.17 9.25 21.89
N PHE A 121 -4.91 8.26 21.36
CA PHE A 121 -6.27 7.96 21.78
C PHE A 121 -6.25 7.42 23.23
N VAL A 122 -6.19 8.33 24.20
CA VAL A 122 -6.34 8.01 25.62
C VAL A 122 -7.81 7.73 25.91
N LEU A 123 -8.19 6.46 25.87
CA LEU A 123 -9.48 5.99 26.37
C LEU A 123 -9.53 6.10 27.90
N SER A 124 -10.09 7.19 28.42
CA SER A 124 -10.45 7.28 29.83
C SER A 124 -11.81 6.62 30.08
N LEU A 125 -11.86 5.65 31.00
CA LEU A 125 -13.07 4.93 31.39
C LEU A 125 -13.79 5.64 32.54
N GLU A 126 -14.41 6.80 32.26
CA GLU A 126 -15.26 7.47 33.24
C GLU A 126 -16.71 6.95 33.21
N LYS A 127 -16.91 5.86 33.96
CA LYS A 127 -18.20 5.22 34.29
C LYS A 127 -18.96 4.56 33.13
N LYS A 128 -19.95 3.76 33.52
CA LYS A 128 -20.84 3.05 32.60
C LYS A 128 -21.68 4.05 31.82
N ASP A 129 -21.75 3.80 30.51
CA ASP A 129 -22.82 4.21 29.59
C ASP A 129 -22.72 5.56 28.84
N SER A 130 -21.55 6.22 28.75
CA SER A 130 -21.27 7.18 27.66
C SER A 130 -19.77 7.40 27.36
N PHE A 131 -19.45 7.84 26.14
CA PHE A 131 -18.15 8.41 25.74
C PHE A 131 -18.38 9.79 25.12
N VAL A 132 -17.46 10.74 25.36
CA VAL A 132 -17.47 12.11 24.79
C VAL A 132 -16.07 12.42 24.27
N PHE A 133 -16.00 13.09 23.11
CA PHE A 133 -14.75 13.63 22.54
C PHE A 133 -14.80 15.17 22.59
N THR A 134 -13.69 15.80 22.98
CA THR A 134 -13.57 17.25 23.09
C THR A 134 -12.17 17.73 22.70
N ASN A 135 -12.09 18.73 21.81
CA ASN A 135 -10.86 19.45 21.47
C ASN A 135 -10.88 20.85 22.10
N TYR A 136 -9.72 21.39 22.47
CA TYR A 136 -9.58 22.70 23.15
C TYR A 136 -8.37 23.49 22.63
N ILE A 137 -8.54 24.79 22.36
CA ILE A 137 -7.47 25.76 22.03
C ILE A 137 -7.85 27.13 22.62
N PRO A 138 -6.92 27.86 23.29
CA PRO A 138 -7.08 29.29 23.58
C PRO A 138 -5.98 30.19 22.99
N MET A 139 -6.34 31.44 22.66
CA MET A 139 -5.45 32.52 22.17
C MET A 139 -4.99 33.48 23.29
N ALA A 140 -3.86 34.20 23.08
CA ALA A 140 -3.48 35.42 23.81
C ALA A 140 -2.58 36.35 22.96
N ASN A 141 -2.36 37.61 23.39
CA ASN A 141 -2.09 38.77 22.50
C ASN A 141 -1.10 39.82 23.10
N GLN A 142 -0.33 40.56 22.26
CA GLN A 142 0.39 41.86 22.53
C GLN A 142 1.64 41.86 23.50
N THR A 143 2.66 42.77 23.50
CA THR A 143 3.09 43.95 22.66
C THR A 143 4.61 44.33 22.81
N MET A 144 5.04 45.41 22.10
CA MET A 144 6.33 46.18 22.00
C MET A 144 7.08 46.62 23.31
N ALA A 145 8.36 47.11 23.34
CA ALA A 145 9.50 47.12 22.37
C ALA A 145 10.96 47.28 23.00
N PRO A 146 11.80 48.37 22.88
CA PRO A 146 13.27 48.16 22.72
C PRO A 146 14.23 48.86 23.75
N PRO A 147 15.55 48.55 23.71
CA PRO A 147 16.48 49.49 23.03
C PRO A 147 17.65 48.84 22.24
N ASN A 148 18.03 49.48 21.12
CA ASN A 148 19.21 49.16 20.30
C ASN A 148 20.35 50.15 20.55
N GLN A 149 21.53 49.69 21.00
CA GLN A 149 22.84 50.32 20.70
C GLN A 149 24.05 49.35 20.74
N LEU A 150 23.93 48.15 21.31
CA LEU A 150 25.08 47.24 21.47
C LEU A 150 25.52 46.50 20.18
N CYS A 151 24.62 46.29 19.22
CA CYS A 151 24.89 45.42 18.06
C CYS A 151 25.90 45.99 17.05
N LEU A 152 26.03 47.32 16.92
CA LEU A 152 26.87 47.91 15.87
C LEU A 152 28.37 47.70 16.13
N LEU A 153 28.80 47.69 17.40
CA LEU A 153 30.20 47.52 17.77
C LEU A 153 30.71 46.08 17.52
N LEU A 154 29.82 45.10 17.65
CA LEU A 154 30.15 43.67 17.62
C LEU A 154 30.33 43.14 16.18
N VAL A 155 29.55 43.68 15.23
CA VAL A 155 29.67 43.39 13.80
C VAL A 155 31.02 43.87 13.24
N ILE A 156 31.49 45.04 13.66
CA ILE A 156 32.76 45.62 13.20
C ILE A 156 33.96 44.76 13.67
N LEU A 157 33.95 44.29 14.92
CA LEU A 157 35.01 43.44 15.46
C LEU A 157 35.10 42.07 14.77
N LEU A 158 33.96 41.43 14.47
CA LEU A 158 33.94 40.14 13.77
C LEU A 158 34.38 40.25 12.30
N SER A 159 34.14 41.39 11.66
CA SER A 159 34.52 41.64 10.26
C SER A 159 36.04 41.68 10.05
N ILE A 160 36.81 42.05 11.08
CA ILE A 160 38.28 42.20 10.99
C ILE A 160 39.00 40.85 11.12
N PHE A 161 38.40 39.87 11.80
CA PHE A 161 39.04 38.56 12.03
C PHE A 161 39.03 37.64 10.79
N SER A 162 38.07 37.82 9.88
CA SER A 162 37.84 36.93 8.73
C SER A 162 38.83 37.07 7.57
N LEU A 163 39.83 37.95 7.65
CA LEU A 163 40.70 38.30 6.51
C LEU A 163 42.08 37.63 6.50
N SER A 164 42.29 36.55 7.25
CA SER A 164 43.63 35.94 7.42
C SER A 164 43.67 34.40 7.37
N CYS A 165 43.51 33.82 6.17
CA CYS A 165 43.94 32.44 5.86
C CYS A 165 44.36 32.30 4.39
N LEU A 166 45.64 31.98 4.17
CA LEU A 166 46.21 31.58 2.87
C LEU A 166 46.41 30.06 2.84
N PRO A 167 46.13 29.36 1.73
CA PRO A 167 46.33 27.90 1.64
C PRO A 167 47.78 27.55 1.28
N THR A 168 48.29 26.42 1.78
CA THR A 168 49.57 25.84 1.30
C THR A 168 49.48 24.33 1.15
N SER A 169 49.93 23.84 -0.01
CA SER A 169 50.35 22.47 -0.37
C SER A 169 49.38 21.28 -0.19
N ALA A 170 49.18 20.56 -1.30
CA ALA A 170 48.56 19.24 -1.34
C ALA A 170 49.55 18.11 -0.96
N ILE A 171 49.03 16.99 -0.45
CA ILE A 171 49.75 15.72 -0.30
C ILE A 171 48.85 14.57 -0.80
N ILE A 172 49.42 13.68 -1.62
CA ILE A 172 48.76 12.49 -2.16
C ILE A 172 48.99 11.30 -1.21
N PRO A 173 47.96 10.48 -0.92
CA PRO A 173 48.18 9.11 -0.48
C PRO A 173 47.51 8.03 -1.35
N LYS A 174 48.24 6.91 -1.43
CA LYS A 174 47.92 5.60 -2.01
C LYS A 174 46.45 5.17 -1.99
N ALA A 175 46.04 4.55 -3.10
CA ALA A 175 44.76 3.86 -3.22
C ALA A 175 44.67 2.60 -2.32
N ASN A 176 44.15 2.79 -1.11
CA ASN A 176 43.20 1.81 -0.59
C ASN A 176 41.89 2.01 -1.37
N VAL A 177 41.21 0.94 -1.76
CA VAL A 177 39.86 1.04 -2.34
C VAL A 177 38.87 1.32 -1.21
N SER A 178 38.85 2.56 -0.73
CA SER A 178 37.72 3.11 0.01
C SER A 178 36.51 3.13 -0.91
N LEU A 179 35.40 2.51 -0.51
CA LEU A 179 34.14 2.66 -1.23
C LEU A 179 33.81 4.16 -1.41
N PRO A 180 33.20 4.56 -2.54
CA PRO A 180 32.52 5.84 -2.60
C PRO A 180 31.55 5.92 -1.42
N ILE A 181 31.74 6.91 -0.55
CA ILE A 181 31.00 7.06 0.72
C ILE A 181 29.48 6.93 0.48
N HIS A 182 29.01 7.52 -0.62
CA HIS A 182 27.63 7.49 -1.09
C HIS A 182 27.02 6.08 -1.24
N SER A 183 27.72 5.16 -1.91
CA SER A 183 27.24 3.78 -2.13
C SER A 183 27.16 3.00 -0.80
N SER A 184 28.17 3.19 0.07
CA SER A 184 28.18 2.55 1.39
C SER A 184 27.04 3.04 2.30
N GLN A 185 26.67 4.32 2.20
CA GLN A 185 25.58 4.89 2.99
C GLN A 185 24.20 4.51 2.41
N LEU A 186 24.04 4.45 1.09
CA LEU A 186 22.79 4.03 0.44
C LEU A 186 22.43 2.58 0.82
N VAL A 187 23.38 1.64 0.70
CA VAL A 187 23.17 0.24 1.11
C VAL A 187 22.89 0.12 2.61
N LYS A 188 23.56 0.94 3.45
CA LYS A 188 23.34 0.97 4.90
C LYS A 188 21.95 1.50 5.24
N ASN A 189 21.49 2.58 4.60
CA ASN A 189 20.14 3.13 4.78
C ASN A 189 19.08 2.09 4.36
N LEU A 190 19.20 1.55 3.15
CA LEU A 190 18.28 0.54 2.62
C LEU A 190 18.19 -0.67 3.54
N CYS A 191 19.31 -1.27 3.95
CA CYS A 191 19.29 -2.45 4.83
C CYS A 191 18.92 -2.17 6.30
N ASN A 192 18.76 -0.90 6.69
CA ASN A 192 18.17 -0.50 7.97
C ASN A 192 16.66 -0.22 7.85
N GLY A 193 16.10 -0.30 6.64
CA GLY A 193 14.70 -0.05 6.33
C GLY A 193 13.71 -0.93 7.09
N LYS A 194 12.49 -0.42 7.30
CA LYS A 194 11.49 -1.05 8.18
C LYS A 194 10.89 -2.33 7.60
N ALA A 195 10.84 -2.47 6.28
CA ALA A 195 10.37 -3.68 5.60
C ALA A 195 11.44 -4.80 5.56
N ILE A 196 12.72 -4.48 5.77
CA ILE A 196 13.83 -5.45 5.64
C ILE A 196 13.78 -6.53 6.72
N GLN A 197 13.25 -7.70 6.35
CA GLN A 197 13.06 -8.83 7.27
C GLN A 197 14.38 -9.45 7.78
N ASN A 198 15.51 -9.23 7.09
CA ASN A 198 16.81 -9.75 7.51
C ASN A 198 17.97 -8.83 7.07
N ARG A 199 18.31 -7.86 7.93
CA ARG A 199 19.44 -6.93 7.75
C ARG A 199 20.77 -7.60 7.42
N ARG A 200 21.10 -8.74 8.04
CA ARG A 200 22.35 -9.47 7.77
C ARG A 200 22.36 -10.06 6.36
N PHE A 201 21.23 -10.59 5.89
CA PHE A 201 21.10 -11.07 4.52
C PHE A 201 21.17 -9.90 3.53
N CYS A 202 20.41 -8.82 3.76
CA CYS A 202 20.43 -7.63 2.92
C CYS A 202 21.86 -7.10 2.72
N LEU A 203 22.59 -6.84 3.82
CA LEU A 203 23.97 -6.38 3.74
C LEU A 203 24.85 -7.39 2.98
N LYS A 204 24.75 -8.69 3.26
CA LYS A 204 25.56 -9.71 2.57
C LYS A 204 25.25 -9.82 1.07
N ALA A 205 23.99 -9.64 0.67
CA ALA A 205 23.59 -9.62 -0.73
C ALA A 205 24.08 -8.36 -1.45
N LEU A 206 24.13 -7.21 -0.76
CA LEU A 206 24.48 -5.91 -1.35
C LEU A 206 25.95 -5.50 -1.22
N PHE A 207 26.77 -6.27 -0.52
CA PHE A 207 28.24 -6.13 -0.55
C PHE A 207 28.92 -6.98 -1.64
N ALA A 208 28.17 -7.53 -2.60
CA ALA A 208 28.74 -8.13 -3.80
C ALA A 208 29.42 -7.05 -4.68
N PRO A 209 30.56 -7.31 -5.33
CA PRO A 209 31.27 -6.31 -6.14
C PRO A 209 30.42 -5.65 -7.23
N GLU A 210 29.51 -6.42 -7.82
CA GLU A 210 28.53 -5.97 -8.83
C GLU A 210 27.52 -4.96 -8.29
N VAL A 211 27.21 -5.02 -6.99
CA VAL A 211 26.29 -4.09 -6.31
C VAL A 211 26.99 -2.81 -5.88
N ILE A 212 28.26 -2.90 -5.48
CA ILE A 212 29.08 -1.75 -5.08
C ILE A 212 29.26 -0.77 -6.26
N ALA A 213 29.15 -1.25 -7.51
CA ALA A 213 29.19 -0.44 -8.72
C ALA A 213 27.89 0.33 -9.03
N ALA A 214 26.75 0.01 -8.39
CA ALA A 214 25.50 0.74 -8.58
C ALA A 214 25.61 2.15 -7.98
N MET A 215 25.32 3.18 -8.79
CA MET A 215 25.54 4.58 -8.41
C MET A 215 24.29 5.26 -7.81
N ASP A 216 23.11 4.70 -8.03
CA ASP A 216 21.82 5.28 -7.61
C ASP A 216 20.79 4.22 -7.15
N THR A 217 19.69 4.70 -6.57
CA THR A 217 18.54 3.94 -6.06
C THR A 217 17.86 3.07 -7.14
N THR A 218 17.81 3.52 -8.40
CA THR A 218 17.17 2.81 -9.51
C THR A 218 18.02 1.65 -10.03
N GLN A 219 19.34 1.85 -10.14
CA GLN A 219 20.31 0.80 -10.45
C GLN A 219 20.32 -0.27 -9.36
N LEU A 220 20.28 0.13 -8.10
CA LEU A 220 20.22 -0.76 -6.94
C LEU A 220 18.92 -1.59 -6.95
N GLY A 221 17.77 -0.96 -7.21
CA GLY A 221 16.48 -1.63 -7.40
C GLY A 221 16.50 -2.66 -8.54
N THR A 222 17.00 -2.26 -9.70
CA THR A 222 17.15 -3.14 -10.87
C THR A 222 18.01 -4.38 -10.55
N LEU A 223 19.09 -4.20 -9.79
CA LEU A 223 20.00 -5.30 -9.43
C LEU A 223 19.39 -6.24 -8.38
N ILE A 224 18.66 -5.71 -7.41
CA ILE A 224 17.94 -6.51 -6.40
C ILE A 224 16.84 -7.35 -7.03
N MET A 225 16.12 -6.80 -8.01
CA MET A 225 15.15 -7.54 -8.82
C MET A 225 15.81 -8.67 -9.64
N LYS A 226 16.99 -8.42 -10.24
CA LYS A 226 17.78 -9.46 -10.94
C LYS A 226 18.24 -10.58 -10.00
N LEU A 227 18.70 -10.25 -8.79
CA LEU A 227 19.11 -11.23 -7.77
C LEU A 227 17.91 -12.06 -7.27
N GLY A 228 16.75 -11.41 -7.08
CA GLY A 228 15.48 -12.09 -6.82
C GLY A 228 15.13 -13.08 -7.93
N ALA A 229 15.07 -12.64 -9.18
CA ALA A 229 14.77 -13.49 -10.34
C ALA A 229 15.74 -14.68 -10.47
N ALA A 230 17.04 -14.48 -10.24
CA ALA A 230 18.03 -15.56 -10.22
C ALA A 230 17.75 -16.59 -9.10
N ASN A 231 17.37 -16.13 -7.91
CA ASN A 231 16.97 -17.01 -6.80
C ASN A 231 15.66 -17.76 -7.09
N ALA A 232 14.69 -17.14 -7.78
CA ALA A 232 13.48 -17.82 -8.26
C ALA A 232 13.84 -18.95 -9.22
N LYS A 233 14.64 -18.67 -10.26
CA LYS A 233 15.05 -19.67 -11.27
C LYS A 233 15.84 -20.82 -10.63
N ALA A 234 16.75 -20.53 -9.71
CA ALA A 234 17.46 -21.55 -8.95
C ALA A 234 16.51 -22.42 -8.09
N THR A 235 15.52 -21.83 -7.44
CA THR A 235 14.53 -22.55 -6.62
C THR A 235 13.59 -23.40 -7.49
N LEU A 236 13.15 -22.88 -8.65
CA LEU A 236 12.34 -23.60 -9.64
C LEU A 236 13.08 -24.83 -10.18
N ASN A 237 14.37 -24.72 -10.46
CA ASN A 237 15.19 -25.88 -10.87
C ASN A 237 15.19 -26.98 -9.79
N VAL A 238 15.24 -26.63 -8.50
CA VAL A 238 15.14 -27.62 -7.41
C VAL A 238 13.73 -28.24 -7.33
N TYR A 239 12.65 -27.49 -7.60
CA TYR A 239 11.31 -28.10 -7.75
C TYR A 239 11.28 -29.11 -8.90
N ASN A 240 11.87 -28.78 -10.05
CA ASN A 240 11.90 -29.65 -11.23
C ASN A 240 12.79 -30.90 -11.01
N GLU A 241 13.88 -30.81 -10.24
CA GLU A 241 14.68 -31.96 -9.82
C GLU A 241 13.89 -32.93 -8.92
N ILE A 242 13.03 -32.40 -8.03
CA ILE A 242 12.18 -33.18 -7.12
C ILE A 242 11.02 -33.82 -7.90
N ILE A 243 10.42 -33.10 -8.84
CA ILE A 243 9.28 -33.55 -9.66
C ILE A 243 9.82 -34.23 -10.93
N LYS A 244 10.24 -35.50 -10.82
CA LYS A 244 10.74 -36.29 -11.97
C LYS A 244 9.66 -36.52 -13.06
N LYS A 245 9.51 -35.55 -13.98
CA LYS A 245 8.89 -35.68 -15.31
C LYS A 245 9.51 -34.65 -16.29
N PRO A 246 9.44 -34.87 -17.61
CA PRO A 246 10.26 -34.15 -18.58
C PRO A 246 9.79 -32.72 -18.87
N GLU A 247 10.70 -31.97 -19.50
CA GLU A 247 10.74 -30.52 -19.69
C GLU A 247 9.44 -29.86 -20.20
N LEU A 248 9.11 -28.72 -19.59
CA LEU A 248 8.27 -27.69 -20.19
C LEU A 248 9.18 -26.71 -20.95
N VAL A 249 8.86 -26.48 -22.22
CA VAL A 249 9.53 -25.48 -23.07
C VAL A 249 9.03 -24.09 -22.67
N GLU A 250 9.96 -23.16 -22.35
CA GLU A 250 9.63 -21.77 -22.00
C GLU A 250 9.29 -20.94 -23.27
N ASP A 251 8.19 -20.16 -23.21
CA ASP A 251 7.87 -19.08 -24.17
C ASP A 251 8.17 -17.72 -23.51
N PRO A 252 9.11 -16.91 -24.04
CA PRO A 252 9.68 -15.78 -23.31
C PRO A 252 8.94 -14.43 -23.55
N GLN A 253 7.67 -14.30 -23.13
CA GLN A 253 6.95 -13.01 -23.19
C GLN A 253 6.15 -12.55 -21.94
N THR A 254 6.18 -13.26 -20.81
CA THR A 254 5.47 -12.82 -19.57
C THR A 254 6.40 -12.52 -18.39
N ALA A 255 7.21 -11.46 -18.54
CA ALA A 255 7.99 -10.90 -17.43
C ALA A 255 7.71 -9.40 -17.28
N ASN A 256 6.71 -9.05 -16.46
CA ASN A 256 6.61 -7.80 -15.65
C ASN A 256 5.19 -7.62 -15.08
N TYR A 257 4.83 -8.53 -14.17
CA TYR A 257 3.94 -8.29 -13.04
C TYR A 257 4.52 -9.07 -11.84
N ASP A 258 3.99 -8.83 -10.63
CA ASP A 258 4.24 -9.60 -9.40
C ASP A 258 5.56 -9.34 -8.64
N VAL A 259 5.52 -8.35 -7.74
CA VAL A 259 6.28 -8.38 -6.47
C VAL A 259 5.31 -8.58 -5.29
N ALA A 260 4.15 -7.91 -5.33
CA ALA A 260 3.10 -8.00 -4.32
C ALA A 260 2.45 -9.39 -4.21
N VAL A 261 2.35 -10.15 -5.32
CA VAL A 261 1.74 -11.50 -5.34
C VAL A 261 2.74 -12.59 -4.90
N ILE A 262 4.02 -12.43 -5.23
CA ILE A 262 5.06 -13.45 -4.97
C ILE A 262 5.31 -13.68 -3.48
N GLY A 263 5.29 -12.62 -2.66
CA GLY A 263 5.57 -12.72 -1.22
C GLY A 263 4.60 -13.66 -0.48
N PRO A 264 3.28 -13.41 -0.52
CA PRO A 264 2.27 -14.27 0.10
C PRO A 264 2.26 -15.71 -0.44
N GLU A 265 2.35 -15.90 -1.75
CA GLU A 265 2.34 -17.24 -2.36
C GLU A 265 3.55 -18.08 -1.94
N ILE A 266 4.75 -17.50 -1.85
CA ILE A 266 5.93 -18.20 -1.35
C ILE A 266 5.84 -18.47 0.16
N ALA A 267 5.18 -17.61 0.93
CA ALA A 267 4.90 -17.87 2.34
C ALA A 267 3.94 -19.04 2.53
N ASN A 268 2.89 -19.12 1.71
CA ASN A 268 1.96 -20.23 1.69
C ASN A 268 2.63 -21.53 1.23
N CYS A 269 3.49 -21.47 0.21
CA CYS A 269 4.25 -22.62 -0.28
C CYS A 269 5.27 -23.16 0.77
N GLU A 270 6.02 -22.30 1.47
CA GLU A 270 6.90 -22.74 2.57
C GLU A 270 6.09 -23.41 3.70
N LYS A 271 4.90 -22.88 4.03
CA LYS A 271 3.98 -23.44 5.03
C LYS A 271 3.50 -24.84 4.63
N GLU A 272 3.07 -25.03 3.38
CA GLU A 272 2.60 -26.33 2.89
C GLU A 272 3.73 -27.38 2.81
N LEU A 273 4.94 -26.99 2.41
CA LEU A 273 6.12 -27.88 2.43
C LEU A 273 6.47 -28.32 3.86
N ILE A 274 6.39 -27.42 4.84
CA ILE A 274 6.60 -27.73 6.27
C ILE A 274 5.49 -28.66 6.78
N ASN A 275 4.22 -28.37 6.47
CA ASN A 275 3.06 -29.19 6.85
C ASN A 275 3.17 -30.63 6.28
N ALA A 276 3.58 -30.75 5.02
CA ALA A 276 3.82 -32.01 4.34
C ALA A 276 5.12 -32.73 4.78
N LYS A 277 5.89 -32.16 5.72
CA LYS A 277 7.17 -32.69 6.23
C LYS A 277 8.21 -32.96 5.14
N VAL A 278 8.20 -32.17 4.06
CA VAL A 278 9.11 -32.35 2.93
C VAL A 278 10.53 -31.97 3.34
N GLN A 279 11.43 -32.97 3.41
CA GLN A 279 12.83 -32.76 3.76
C GLN A 279 13.64 -32.24 2.55
N ALA A 280 13.36 -31.01 2.13
CA ALA A 280 14.10 -30.33 1.05
C ALA A 280 14.75 -29.03 1.56
N PRO A 281 15.90 -29.09 2.28
CA PRO A 281 16.51 -27.90 2.89
C PRO A 281 16.88 -26.79 1.90
N ARG A 282 17.28 -27.16 0.67
CA ARG A 282 17.57 -26.21 -0.42
C ARG A 282 16.33 -25.44 -0.86
N LEU A 283 15.18 -26.10 -0.90
CA LEU A 283 13.89 -25.53 -1.31
C LEU A 283 13.38 -24.51 -0.29
N ILE A 284 13.43 -24.88 0.99
CA ILE A 284 13.07 -24.01 2.12
C ILE A 284 14.00 -22.79 2.18
N ALA A 285 15.31 -22.98 1.92
CA ALA A 285 16.26 -21.87 1.83
C ALA A 285 15.96 -20.93 0.65
N GLY A 286 15.66 -21.47 -0.55
CA GLY A 286 15.31 -20.69 -1.73
C GLY A 286 14.05 -19.82 -1.52
N ASN A 287 12.98 -20.42 -1.00
CA ASN A 287 11.75 -19.71 -0.62
C ASN A 287 12.04 -18.58 0.40
N ARG A 288 12.88 -18.86 1.40
CA ARG A 288 13.26 -17.87 2.43
C ARG A 288 14.10 -16.71 1.87
N PHE A 289 15.03 -16.98 0.98
CA PHE A 289 15.81 -15.93 0.32
C PHE A 289 14.94 -15.07 -0.60
N MET A 290 13.90 -15.64 -1.24
CA MET A 290 12.98 -14.84 -2.04
C MET A 290 12.19 -13.84 -1.20
N LYS A 291 11.70 -14.23 -0.01
CA LYS A 291 11.06 -13.29 0.94
C LYS A 291 11.96 -12.10 1.26
N TYR A 292 13.26 -12.32 1.39
CA TYR A 292 14.22 -11.24 1.61
C TYR A 292 14.39 -10.34 0.39
N TYR A 293 14.50 -10.89 -0.83
CA TYR A 293 14.56 -10.08 -2.05
C TYR A 293 13.28 -9.27 -2.29
N VAL A 294 12.10 -9.84 -2.03
CA VAL A 294 10.81 -9.11 -2.06
C VAL A 294 10.83 -7.95 -1.05
N SER A 295 11.27 -8.20 0.19
CA SER A 295 11.35 -7.13 1.20
C SER A 295 12.34 -6.02 0.84
N MET A 296 13.44 -6.36 0.17
CA MET A 296 14.43 -5.39 -0.32
C MET A 296 13.87 -4.59 -1.50
N GLY A 297 13.12 -5.20 -2.41
CA GLY A 297 12.45 -4.50 -3.50
C GLY A 297 11.43 -3.47 -3.01
N TYR A 298 10.63 -3.84 -2.01
CA TYR A 298 9.63 -2.96 -1.40
C TYR A 298 10.25 -1.70 -0.79
N GLU A 299 11.32 -1.85 0.01
CA GLU A 299 11.99 -0.72 0.67
C GLU A 299 12.65 0.26 -0.34
N ILE A 300 13.09 -0.22 -1.51
CA ILE A 300 13.64 0.65 -2.57
C ILE A 300 12.52 1.47 -3.20
N THR A 301 11.38 0.84 -3.50
CA THR A 301 10.22 1.54 -4.05
C THR A 301 9.76 2.64 -3.10
N SER A 302 9.65 2.37 -1.79
CA SER A 302 9.30 3.40 -0.80
C SER A 302 10.39 4.47 -0.62
N THR A 303 11.67 4.14 -0.87
CA THR A 303 12.75 5.14 -0.86
C THR A 303 12.68 6.08 -2.07
N LEU A 304 12.37 5.54 -3.27
CA LEU A 304 12.22 6.32 -4.50
C LEU A 304 11.02 7.29 -4.45
N GLU A 305 9.99 6.96 -3.68
CA GLU A 305 8.81 7.83 -3.47
C GLU A 305 9.10 9.05 -2.56
N LEU A 306 10.18 9.02 -1.77
CA LEU A 306 10.55 10.11 -0.84
C LEU A 306 11.46 11.19 -1.45
N GLU A 307 12.13 10.92 -2.58
CA GLU A 307 13.11 11.85 -3.18
C GLU A 307 12.49 13.04 -3.97
N ASN A 308 11.18 13.29 -3.85
CA ASN A 308 10.48 14.29 -4.67
C ASN A 308 9.46 15.19 -3.90
N PRO A 309 9.91 16.25 -3.19
CA PRO A 309 9.03 17.21 -2.54
C PRO A 309 8.97 18.58 -3.26
N ASN A 310 7.77 19.15 -3.41
CA ASN A 310 7.54 20.55 -3.77
C ASN A 310 6.16 21.02 -3.24
N GLU A 311 6.10 21.59 -2.04
CA GLU A 311 5.59 22.96 -1.78
C GLU A 311 5.72 23.35 -0.30
N ASN A 312 5.54 24.64 -0.01
CA ASN A 312 5.91 25.28 1.27
C ASN A 312 4.98 24.95 2.44
N ILE A 313 5.55 24.75 3.64
CA ILE A 313 4.83 24.79 4.92
C ILE A 313 5.61 25.69 5.90
N GLU A 314 4.88 26.53 6.64
CA GLU A 314 5.40 27.44 7.65
C GLU A 314 5.75 26.67 8.93
N VAL A 315 7.05 26.58 9.29
CA VAL A 315 7.52 25.75 10.41
C VAL A 315 7.72 26.59 11.67
N GLN A 316 6.91 26.34 12.71
CA GLN A 316 7.28 26.70 14.08
C GLN A 316 8.35 25.72 14.59
N VAL A 317 9.59 26.19 14.68
CA VAL A 317 10.72 25.36 15.13
C VAL A 317 10.78 25.31 16.66
N PHE A 318 10.49 24.15 17.24
CA PHE A 318 10.94 23.78 18.58
C PHE A 318 12.22 22.95 18.46
N VAL A 319 13.37 23.53 18.82
CA VAL A 319 14.63 22.78 18.90
C VAL A 319 14.69 22.10 20.26
N ILE A 320 14.55 20.77 20.26
CA ILE A 320 14.86 19.93 21.42
C ILE A 320 16.02 19.04 21.00
N PHE A 321 17.17 19.19 21.65
CA PHE A 321 18.29 18.25 21.50
C PHE A 321 18.08 17.06 22.45
N PRO A 322 17.89 15.83 21.96
CA PRO A 322 17.95 14.63 22.80
C PRO A 322 19.37 14.47 23.32
N GLU A 323 19.52 14.09 24.59
CA GLU A 323 20.83 13.91 25.24
C GLU A 323 21.70 12.89 24.47
N GLU A 324 21.06 11.85 23.93
CA GLU A 324 21.65 10.80 23.06
C GLU A 324 22.32 11.36 21.79
N MET A 325 21.81 12.46 21.23
CA MET A 325 22.35 13.08 20.02
C MET A 325 23.61 13.91 20.33
N LEU A 326 23.72 14.47 21.54
CA LEU A 326 24.88 15.25 21.96
C LEU A 326 26.13 14.39 22.19
N ASP A 327 25.94 13.10 22.45
CA ASP A 327 27.03 12.12 22.62
C ASP A 327 27.64 11.68 21.28
N GLU A 328 26.85 11.58 20.18
CA GLU A 328 27.40 11.27 18.85
C GLU A 328 28.27 12.38 18.27
N PHE A 329 28.02 13.64 18.63
CA PHE A 329 28.83 14.79 18.17
C PHE A 329 30.12 15.01 18.98
N GLY A 330 30.40 14.20 20.00
CA GLY A 330 31.67 14.22 20.73
C GLY A 330 31.93 15.49 21.54
N PHE A 331 30.90 16.27 21.86
CA PHE A 331 31.04 17.48 22.65
C PHE A 331 31.59 17.18 24.06
N ASP A 332 32.47 18.05 24.56
CA ASP A 332 32.97 17.90 25.93
C ASP A 332 31.85 18.11 26.96
N LYS A 333 32.13 17.75 28.21
CA LYS A 333 31.12 17.76 29.28
C LYS A 333 30.63 19.18 29.59
N SER A 334 31.48 20.20 29.45
CA SER A 334 31.09 21.59 29.66
C SER A 334 30.18 22.10 28.54
N THR A 335 30.49 21.78 27.28
CA THR A 335 29.62 22.15 26.15
C THR A 335 28.28 21.42 26.19
N ARG A 336 28.23 20.13 26.55
CA ARG A 336 26.97 19.41 26.81
C ARG A 336 26.14 20.06 27.90
N GLN A 337 26.74 20.38 29.04
CA GLN A 337 26.05 21.03 30.16
C GLN A 337 25.50 22.41 29.78
N TRP A 338 26.23 23.17 28.95
CA TRP A 338 25.80 24.47 28.44
C TRP A 338 24.62 24.36 27.47
N LEU A 339 24.67 23.42 26.50
CA LEU A 339 23.58 23.16 25.57
C LEU A 339 22.30 22.67 26.27
N LEU A 340 22.43 21.80 27.28
CA LEU A 340 21.29 21.35 28.08
C LEU A 340 20.67 22.49 28.92
N GLN A 341 21.44 23.49 29.35
CA GLN A 341 20.88 24.67 30.02
C GLN A 341 20.14 25.63 29.07
N ILE A 342 20.49 25.66 27.78
CA ILE A 342 19.74 26.45 26.78
C ILE A 342 18.32 25.91 26.62
N ASN A 343 18.11 24.59 26.68
CA ASN A 343 16.78 23.97 26.61
C ASN A 343 15.81 24.39 27.75
N TYR A 344 16.32 24.96 28.85
CA TYR A 344 15.52 25.37 30.02
C TYR A 344 15.58 26.87 30.33
N ALA A 345 16.29 27.66 29.53
CA ALA A 345 16.44 29.10 29.74
C ALA A 345 15.39 29.89 28.96
N TYR A 346 14.54 30.65 29.66
CA TYR A 346 13.56 31.55 29.05
C TYR A 346 14.26 32.84 28.56
N PHE A 347 14.71 32.86 27.30
CA PHE A 347 15.34 34.04 26.72
C PHE A 347 14.29 35.10 26.33
N PRO A 348 14.46 36.37 26.73
CA PRO A 348 13.60 37.44 26.23
C PRO A 348 13.80 37.63 24.70
N PRO A 349 12.78 38.09 23.95
CA PRO A 349 12.77 38.00 22.48
C PRO A 349 13.95 38.66 21.77
N ASN A 350 14.53 39.69 22.38
CA ASN A 350 15.68 40.43 21.88
C ASN A 350 17.01 39.65 21.93
N GLN A 351 17.13 38.57 22.72
CA GLN A 351 18.32 37.70 22.69
C GLN A 351 18.20 36.53 21.69
N LEU A 352 16.98 36.08 21.37
CA LEU A 352 16.77 35.00 20.39
C LEU A 352 17.27 35.42 18.99
N CYS A 353 17.04 36.67 18.59
CA CYS A 353 17.60 37.23 17.35
C CYS A 353 19.13 37.19 17.32
N LEU A 354 19.81 37.45 18.44
CA LEU A 354 21.28 37.41 18.50
C LEU A 354 21.79 35.97 18.31
N LEU A 355 21.15 35.00 18.95
CA LEU A 355 21.48 33.58 18.82
C LEU A 355 21.27 33.09 17.37
N LEU A 356 20.16 33.46 16.75
CA LEU A 356 19.86 33.14 15.34
C LEU A 356 20.87 33.79 14.37
N VAL A 357 21.28 35.04 14.60
CA VAL A 357 22.32 35.69 13.77
C VAL A 357 23.68 34.99 13.92
N ILE A 358 24.04 34.54 15.13
CA ILE A 358 25.27 33.78 15.36
C ILE A 358 25.21 32.42 14.65
N LEU A 359 24.10 31.69 14.77
CA LEU A 359 23.92 30.40 14.07
C LEU A 359 23.95 30.59 12.55
N LEU A 360 23.18 31.55 12.01
CA LEU A 360 23.16 31.84 10.58
C LEU A 360 24.52 32.26 10.04
N SER A 361 25.32 33.03 10.79
CA SER A 361 26.68 33.42 10.37
C SER A 361 27.67 32.25 10.43
N ILE A 362 27.51 31.29 11.35
CA ILE A 362 28.28 30.02 11.35
C ILE A 362 27.92 29.17 10.13
N PHE A 363 26.63 29.08 9.77
CA PHE A 363 26.18 28.31 8.59
C PHE A 363 26.37 29.03 7.24
N SER A 364 26.66 30.33 7.23
CA SER A 364 26.87 31.14 6.01
C SER A 364 28.32 31.23 5.53
N LEU A 365 29.21 30.34 5.99
CA LEU A 365 30.54 30.12 5.37
C LEU A 365 30.52 28.87 4.47
N PRO A 366 30.08 28.97 3.19
CA PRO A 366 30.35 27.93 2.22
C PRO A 366 31.77 28.08 1.67
N CYS A 367 32.62 27.07 1.89
CA CYS A 367 33.67 26.78 0.92
C CYS A 367 33.00 26.42 -0.42
N LEU A 368 33.22 27.24 -1.45
CA LEU A 368 32.71 26.99 -2.81
C LEU A 368 33.48 25.84 -3.48
N PRO A 369 32.83 24.73 -3.87
CA PRO A 369 33.34 23.87 -4.92
C PRO A 369 32.89 24.41 -6.29
N THR A 370 33.83 24.59 -7.22
CA THR A 370 33.52 24.93 -8.61
C THR A 370 32.90 23.71 -9.30
N SER A 371 31.62 23.79 -9.67
CA SER A 371 30.89 22.71 -10.35
C SER A 371 30.23 23.22 -11.64
N ALA A 372 30.23 22.38 -12.67
CA ALA A 372 29.86 22.75 -14.04
C ALA A 372 28.35 22.92 -14.27
N ILE A 373 28.01 23.68 -15.32
CA ILE A 373 26.64 23.89 -15.78
C ILE A 373 26.15 22.65 -16.54
N ILE A 374 25.04 22.05 -16.10
CA ILE A 374 24.27 21.04 -16.84
C ILE A 374 22.87 21.63 -17.09
N PRO A 375 22.27 21.49 -18.29
CA PRO A 375 20.97 22.09 -18.59
C PRO A 375 19.83 21.45 -17.78
N LYS A 376 19.01 22.29 -17.15
CA LYS A 376 17.83 21.86 -16.39
C LYS A 376 16.67 21.59 -17.35
N ALA A 377 16.33 20.32 -17.57
CA ALA A 377 15.12 19.92 -18.31
C ALA A 377 13.87 20.12 -17.42
N ASN A 378 12.79 20.67 -18.00
CA ASN A 378 11.59 21.03 -17.23
C ASN A 378 10.67 19.83 -16.99
N VAL A 379 10.38 19.56 -15.72
CA VAL A 379 9.41 18.55 -15.26
C VAL A 379 7.99 19.12 -15.36
N SER A 380 7.40 19.07 -16.56
CA SER A 380 6.02 19.53 -16.81
C SER A 380 5.03 18.40 -17.16
N LEU A 381 5.52 17.16 -17.32
CA LEU A 381 4.74 16.01 -17.82
C LEU A 381 3.95 15.27 -16.71
N LEU A 382 4.47 15.22 -15.49
CA LEU A 382 3.92 14.38 -14.41
C LEU A 382 2.52 14.80 -13.92
N ILE A 383 2.18 16.09 -14.08
CA ILE A 383 0.93 16.69 -13.58
C ILE A 383 -0.27 16.34 -14.49
N HIS A 384 -0.04 16.07 -15.78
CA HIS A 384 -1.13 15.95 -16.75
C HIS A 384 -1.89 14.61 -16.65
N SER A 385 -1.17 13.49 -16.47
CA SER A 385 -1.77 12.15 -16.37
C SER A 385 -2.70 12.02 -15.14
N SER A 386 -2.27 12.54 -13.98
CA SER A 386 -3.07 12.48 -12.75
C SER A 386 -4.38 13.27 -12.85
N GLN A 387 -4.41 14.36 -13.63
CA GLN A 387 -5.63 15.14 -13.87
C GLN A 387 -6.58 14.44 -14.85
N LEU A 388 -6.08 13.78 -15.91
CA LEU A 388 -6.90 13.04 -16.86
C LEU A 388 -7.64 11.87 -16.16
N VAL A 389 -6.92 11.04 -15.41
CA VAL A 389 -7.51 9.94 -14.62
C VAL A 389 -8.52 10.46 -13.60
N LYS A 390 -8.20 11.58 -12.95
CA LYS A 390 -9.11 12.23 -11.98
C LYS A 390 -10.38 12.75 -12.65
N ASN A 391 -10.30 13.34 -13.84
CA ASN A 391 -11.45 13.79 -14.60
C ASN A 391 -12.34 12.58 -14.96
N LEU A 392 -11.78 11.57 -15.63
CA LEU A 392 -12.48 10.34 -16.01
C LEU A 392 -13.20 9.71 -14.82
N CYS A 393 -12.46 9.39 -13.74
CA CYS A 393 -13.03 8.70 -12.58
C CYS A 393 -14.01 9.56 -11.75
N ASN A 394 -14.12 10.86 -12.01
CA ASN A 394 -15.11 11.74 -11.38
C ASN A 394 -16.42 11.83 -12.18
N ASP A 395 -16.50 11.31 -13.41
CA ASP A 395 -17.74 11.42 -14.19
C ASP A 395 -18.88 10.57 -13.59
N LYS A 396 -20.11 11.01 -13.85
CA LYS A 396 -21.37 10.39 -13.41
C LYS A 396 -21.64 9.04 -14.05
N ALA A 397 -21.11 8.76 -15.24
CA ALA A 397 -21.21 7.46 -15.90
C ALA A 397 -20.38 6.36 -15.19
N ILE A 398 -19.32 6.75 -14.47
CA ILE A 398 -18.45 5.83 -13.75
C ILE A 398 -19.17 5.22 -12.55
N GLN A 399 -19.55 3.95 -12.66
CA GLN A 399 -20.32 3.23 -11.64
C GLN A 399 -19.57 3.05 -10.31
N ASN A 400 -18.23 3.12 -10.31
CA ASN A 400 -17.42 3.04 -9.11
C ASN A 400 -16.11 3.84 -9.24
N ARG A 401 -16.17 5.10 -8.84
CA ARG A 401 -15.04 6.05 -8.76
C ARG A 401 -13.81 5.47 -8.06
N ARG A 402 -13.98 4.78 -6.92
CA ARG A 402 -12.88 4.21 -6.14
C ARG A 402 -12.17 3.08 -6.88
N PHE A 403 -12.94 2.21 -7.54
CA PHE A 403 -12.39 1.17 -8.41
C PHE A 403 -11.65 1.77 -9.61
N CYS A 404 -12.22 2.78 -10.26
CA CYS A 404 -11.59 3.48 -11.37
C CYS A 404 -10.23 4.07 -10.98
N LEU A 405 -10.17 4.78 -9.85
CA LEU A 405 -8.91 5.30 -9.30
C LEU A 405 -7.92 4.17 -8.99
N LYS A 406 -8.33 3.08 -8.30
CA LYS A 406 -7.43 1.95 -7.99
C LYS A 406 -6.93 1.20 -9.24
N ALA A 407 -7.75 1.10 -10.29
CA ALA A 407 -7.37 0.44 -11.54
C ALA A 407 -6.40 1.28 -12.39
N LEU A 408 -6.48 2.62 -12.30
CA LEU A 408 -5.73 3.54 -13.15
C LEU A 408 -4.56 4.24 -12.44
N PHE A 409 -4.50 4.31 -11.11
CA PHE A 409 -3.31 4.77 -10.40
C PHE A 409 -2.26 3.65 -10.29
N THR A 410 -1.64 3.32 -11.43
CA THR A 410 -0.45 2.45 -11.49
C THR A 410 0.75 3.21 -12.06
N PRO A 411 2.01 2.81 -11.76
CA PRO A 411 3.20 3.51 -12.27
C PRO A 411 3.25 3.65 -13.80
N LYS A 412 2.67 2.68 -14.54
CA LYS A 412 2.57 2.72 -16.02
C LYS A 412 1.64 3.83 -16.54
N VAL A 413 0.70 4.31 -15.73
CA VAL A 413 -0.23 5.40 -16.08
C VAL A 413 0.39 6.76 -15.78
N ILE A 414 1.09 6.86 -14.65
CA ILE A 414 1.68 8.12 -14.17
C ILE A 414 2.69 8.71 -15.16
N THR A 415 3.36 7.89 -15.98
CA THR A 415 4.50 8.33 -16.81
C THR A 415 4.15 9.06 -18.10
N ALA A 416 3.02 8.77 -18.75
CA ALA A 416 2.48 9.52 -19.90
C ALA A 416 1.15 8.87 -20.35
N MET A 417 0.05 9.63 -20.35
CA MET A 417 -1.19 9.25 -21.05
C MET A 417 -1.92 10.49 -21.57
N ASP A 418 -2.14 10.51 -22.88
CA ASP A 418 -3.28 11.19 -23.51
C ASP A 418 -4.55 10.32 -23.39
N THR A 419 -5.69 10.85 -23.83
CA THR A 419 -7.01 10.19 -23.75
C THR A 419 -7.01 8.83 -24.46
N THR A 420 -6.36 8.72 -25.62
CA THR A 420 -6.23 7.48 -26.42
C THR A 420 -5.40 6.41 -25.70
N GLN A 421 -4.25 6.78 -25.14
CA GLN A 421 -3.39 5.86 -24.39
C GLN A 421 -4.08 5.36 -23.11
N LEU A 422 -4.82 6.25 -22.43
CA LEU A 422 -5.63 5.86 -21.27
C LEU A 422 -6.75 4.90 -21.66
N GLY A 423 -7.46 5.17 -22.76
CA GLY A 423 -8.47 4.27 -23.30
C GLY A 423 -7.89 2.90 -23.64
N THR A 424 -6.76 2.87 -24.34
CA THR A 424 -6.05 1.64 -24.71
C THR A 424 -5.68 0.81 -23.48
N LEU A 425 -5.29 1.44 -22.37
CA LEU A 425 -5.04 0.73 -21.12
C LEU A 425 -6.34 0.19 -20.51
N ILE A 426 -7.41 1.00 -20.43
CA ILE A 426 -8.71 0.60 -19.88
C ILE A 426 -9.22 -0.65 -20.57
N MET A 427 -9.16 -0.69 -21.91
CA MET A 427 -9.60 -1.85 -22.69
C MET A 427 -8.73 -3.09 -22.42
N LYS A 428 -7.39 -2.93 -22.35
CA LYS A 428 -6.48 -4.03 -22.00
C LYS A 428 -6.74 -4.59 -20.59
N LEU A 429 -7.06 -3.74 -19.62
CA LEU A 429 -7.43 -4.16 -18.27
C LEU A 429 -8.80 -4.87 -18.26
N GLY A 430 -9.77 -4.36 -19.03
CA GLY A 430 -11.08 -5.00 -19.23
C GLY A 430 -10.95 -6.40 -19.82
N ALA A 431 -10.21 -6.55 -20.92
CA ALA A 431 -9.90 -7.84 -21.55
C ALA A 431 -9.17 -8.81 -20.61
N ALA A 432 -8.22 -8.32 -19.80
CA ALA A 432 -7.50 -9.14 -18.82
C ALA A 432 -8.44 -9.66 -17.71
N ASN A 433 -9.29 -8.79 -17.15
CA ASN A 433 -10.32 -9.17 -16.18
C ASN A 433 -11.35 -10.14 -16.78
N ALA A 434 -11.69 -9.97 -18.06
CA ALA A 434 -12.59 -10.86 -18.80
C ALA A 434 -11.99 -12.27 -18.95
N LYS A 435 -10.72 -12.37 -19.38
CA LYS A 435 -9.98 -13.63 -19.46
C LYS A 435 -9.88 -14.33 -18.11
N ALA A 436 -9.52 -13.59 -17.06
CA ALA A 436 -9.43 -14.11 -15.70
C ALA A 436 -10.78 -14.69 -15.21
N THR A 437 -11.87 -13.96 -15.42
CA THR A 437 -13.21 -14.41 -15.00
C THR A 437 -13.72 -15.58 -15.85
N LEU A 438 -13.46 -15.58 -17.17
CA LEU A 438 -13.78 -16.70 -18.07
C LEU A 438 -13.10 -18.01 -17.61
N ASN A 439 -11.86 -17.93 -17.14
CA ASN A 439 -11.18 -19.10 -16.56
C ASN A 439 -11.92 -19.64 -15.32
N VAL A 440 -12.46 -18.76 -14.46
CA VAL A 440 -13.27 -19.18 -13.31
C VAL A 440 -14.58 -19.87 -13.77
N TYR A 441 -15.24 -19.38 -14.82
CA TYR A 441 -16.39 -20.07 -15.44
C TYR A 441 -16.00 -21.48 -15.93
N ASN A 442 -14.90 -21.59 -16.66
CA ASN A 442 -14.42 -22.87 -17.20
C ASN A 442 -14.10 -23.88 -16.08
N GLU A 443 -13.51 -23.46 -14.95
CA GLU A 443 -13.28 -24.34 -13.80
C GLU A 443 -14.56 -24.74 -13.05
N ILE A 444 -15.60 -23.91 -13.06
CA ILE A 444 -16.89 -24.24 -12.44
C ILE A 444 -17.69 -25.21 -13.34
N ILE A 445 -17.65 -25.03 -14.67
CA ILE A 445 -18.35 -25.90 -15.64
C ILE A 445 -17.84 -27.36 -15.59
N LYS A 446 -16.57 -27.59 -15.25
CA LYS A 446 -16.02 -28.95 -15.06
C LYS A 446 -16.65 -29.72 -13.89
N LYS A 447 -17.35 -29.04 -12.97
CA LYS A 447 -17.94 -29.67 -11.78
C LYS A 447 -19.37 -30.15 -12.10
N PRO A 448 -19.81 -31.30 -11.56
CA PRO A 448 -21.20 -31.75 -11.72
C PRO A 448 -22.18 -30.69 -11.22
N GLY A 449 -23.17 -30.35 -12.04
CA GLY A 449 -24.20 -29.36 -11.75
C GLY A 449 -25.53 -29.71 -12.42
N SER A 450 -26.58 -28.96 -12.12
CA SER A 450 -27.88 -29.15 -12.80
C SER A 450 -27.78 -28.73 -14.28
N PRO A 451 -28.59 -29.31 -15.19
CA PRO A 451 -28.63 -28.86 -16.59
C PRO A 451 -28.96 -27.36 -16.74
N GLN A 452 -29.77 -26.82 -15.83
CA GLN A 452 -30.09 -25.39 -15.77
C GLN A 452 -28.86 -24.53 -15.38
N ALA A 453 -28.09 -24.96 -14.37
CA ALA A 453 -26.85 -24.28 -13.99
C ALA A 453 -25.82 -24.32 -15.11
N LEU A 454 -25.67 -25.48 -15.78
CA LEU A 454 -24.78 -25.62 -16.93
C LEU A 454 -25.20 -24.70 -18.10
N LYS A 455 -26.50 -24.57 -18.38
CA LYS A 455 -27.01 -23.63 -19.39
C LYS A 455 -26.65 -22.18 -19.04
N ALA A 456 -26.87 -21.75 -17.79
CA ALA A 456 -26.54 -20.41 -17.32
C ALA A 456 -25.03 -20.11 -17.38
N LEU A 457 -24.20 -21.05 -16.94
CA LEU A 457 -22.74 -20.93 -17.01
C LEU A 457 -22.25 -20.83 -18.47
N ASN A 458 -22.83 -21.61 -19.39
CA ASN A 458 -22.48 -21.53 -20.81
C ASN A 458 -22.93 -20.21 -21.47
N CYS A 459 -24.07 -19.64 -21.06
CA CYS A 459 -24.48 -18.29 -21.49
C CYS A 459 -23.43 -17.25 -21.08
N CYS A 460 -22.99 -17.27 -19.82
CA CYS A 460 -21.91 -16.42 -19.35
C CYS A 460 -20.58 -16.63 -20.09
N VAL A 461 -20.20 -17.88 -20.41
CA VAL A 461 -18.98 -18.15 -21.19
C VAL A 461 -19.01 -17.44 -22.55
N GLN A 462 -20.17 -17.37 -23.22
CA GLN A 462 -20.27 -16.63 -24.49
C GLN A 462 -20.20 -15.12 -24.26
N ALA A 463 -20.91 -14.57 -23.27
CA ALA A 463 -20.84 -13.16 -22.91
C ALA A 463 -19.40 -12.71 -22.60
N TYR A 464 -18.62 -13.54 -21.89
CA TYR A 464 -17.21 -13.24 -21.60
C TYR A 464 -16.28 -13.40 -22.80
N LYS A 465 -16.53 -14.36 -23.71
CA LYS A 465 -15.79 -14.43 -24.98
C LYS A 465 -16.03 -13.21 -25.86
N TYR A 466 -17.28 -12.76 -25.94
CA TYR A 466 -17.65 -11.53 -26.62
C TYR A 466 -16.94 -10.32 -25.99
N ALA A 467 -17.03 -10.15 -24.67
CA ALA A 467 -16.36 -9.07 -23.94
C ALA A 467 -14.84 -9.01 -24.19
N ILE A 468 -14.15 -10.17 -24.23
CA ILE A 468 -12.72 -10.22 -24.55
C ILE A 468 -12.45 -9.67 -25.96
N LEU A 469 -13.20 -10.15 -26.95
CA LEU A 469 -13.02 -9.75 -28.35
C LEU A 469 -13.34 -8.27 -28.56
N SER A 470 -14.44 -7.77 -27.99
CA SER A 470 -14.79 -6.34 -28.07
C SER A 470 -13.72 -5.46 -27.44
N PHE A 471 -13.25 -5.74 -26.22
CA PHE A 471 -12.16 -4.95 -25.63
C PHE A 471 -10.85 -5.01 -26.44
N GLU A 472 -10.53 -6.14 -27.06
CA GLU A 472 -9.35 -6.27 -27.92
C GLU A 472 -9.49 -5.50 -29.24
N MET A 473 -10.69 -5.46 -29.84
CA MET A 473 -11.01 -4.75 -31.08
C MET A 473 -11.08 -3.23 -30.88
N VAL A 474 -11.85 -2.80 -29.87
CA VAL A 474 -11.99 -1.40 -29.45
C VAL A 474 -10.63 -0.76 -29.21
N SER A 475 -9.64 -1.51 -28.68
CA SER A 475 -8.28 -1.01 -28.45
C SER A 475 -7.58 -0.46 -29.71
N SER A 476 -7.95 -0.93 -30.90
CA SER A 476 -7.50 -0.37 -32.20
C SER A 476 -8.41 0.76 -32.69
N GLU A 477 -9.73 0.62 -32.50
CA GLU A 477 -10.74 1.56 -33.00
C GLU A 477 -10.71 2.92 -32.30
N LEU A 478 -10.17 3.02 -31.08
CA LEU A 478 -10.03 4.27 -30.30
C LEU A 478 -9.36 5.45 -31.06
N VAL A 479 -8.63 5.17 -32.16
CA VAL A 479 -8.02 6.19 -33.03
C VAL A 479 -8.78 6.36 -34.34
N GLU A 480 -9.34 5.28 -34.89
CA GLU A 480 -9.93 5.25 -36.23
C GLU A 480 -11.42 5.63 -36.23
N ASP A 481 -12.17 5.15 -35.24
CA ASP A 481 -13.60 5.42 -35.06
C ASP A 481 -13.98 5.28 -33.57
N PRO A 482 -13.83 6.37 -32.77
CA PRO A 482 -14.23 6.39 -31.37
C PRO A 482 -15.72 6.06 -31.12
N GLN A 483 -16.59 6.29 -32.11
CA GLN A 483 -18.04 6.06 -31.97
C GLN A 483 -18.39 4.56 -32.14
N THR A 484 -17.77 3.87 -33.09
CA THR A 484 -17.86 2.40 -33.18
C THR A 484 -17.21 1.76 -31.94
N ALA A 485 -16.05 2.27 -31.51
CA ALA A 485 -15.39 1.84 -30.28
C ALA A 485 -16.31 1.98 -29.04
N ASN A 486 -17.09 3.07 -28.96
CA ASN A 486 -18.08 3.29 -27.91
C ASN A 486 -19.20 2.26 -27.92
N TYR A 487 -19.81 2.06 -29.10
CA TYR A 487 -20.89 1.10 -29.30
C TYR A 487 -20.47 -0.31 -28.87
N ASP A 488 -19.28 -0.74 -29.29
CA ASP A 488 -18.77 -2.08 -28.99
C ASP A 488 -18.49 -2.29 -27.49
N VAL A 489 -18.03 -1.26 -26.77
CA VAL A 489 -17.97 -1.32 -25.29
C VAL A 489 -19.36 -1.34 -24.66
N ALA A 490 -20.28 -0.52 -25.16
CA ALA A 490 -21.63 -0.37 -24.60
C ALA A 490 -22.42 -1.69 -24.64
N VAL A 491 -22.27 -2.50 -25.69
CA VAL A 491 -22.96 -3.81 -25.84
C VAL A 491 -22.49 -4.86 -24.82
N ILE A 492 -21.25 -4.75 -24.29
CA ILE A 492 -20.75 -5.67 -23.25
C ILE A 492 -21.60 -5.61 -21.97
N GLY A 493 -22.07 -4.42 -21.59
CA GLY A 493 -22.87 -4.21 -20.36
C GLY A 493 -24.14 -5.07 -20.30
N PRO A 494 -25.04 -4.99 -21.29
CA PRO A 494 -26.21 -5.85 -21.43
C PRO A 494 -25.90 -7.36 -21.40
N GLU A 495 -24.86 -7.82 -22.09
CA GLU A 495 -24.49 -9.25 -22.13
C GLU A 495 -24.08 -9.77 -20.74
N ILE A 496 -23.29 -8.99 -19.99
CA ILE A 496 -22.91 -9.34 -18.61
C ILE A 496 -24.11 -9.29 -17.66
N ALA A 497 -25.03 -8.35 -17.84
CA ALA A 497 -26.28 -8.29 -17.07
C ALA A 497 -27.20 -9.49 -17.35
N ASN A 498 -27.28 -9.95 -18.60
CA ASN A 498 -28.00 -11.15 -18.99
C ASN A 498 -27.38 -12.42 -18.37
N CYS A 499 -26.05 -12.52 -18.39
CA CYS A 499 -25.30 -13.56 -17.69
C CYS A 499 -25.62 -13.61 -16.17
N GLU A 500 -25.57 -12.48 -15.47
CA GLU A 500 -25.94 -12.42 -14.04
C GLU A 500 -27.38 -12.90 -13.79
N LYS A 501 -28.32 -12.46 -14.63
CA LYS A 501 -29.73 -12.85 -14.55
C LYS A 501 -29.90 -14.37 -14.69
N GLU A 502 -29.23 -15.00 -15.65
CA GLU A 502 -29.29 -16.45 -15.84
C GLU A 502 -28.66 -17.22 -14.67
N LEU A 503 -27.55 -16.73 -14.10
CA LEU A 503 -26.97 -17.32 -12.89
C LEU A 503 -27.93 -17.25 -11.68
N MET A 504 -28.61 -16.12 -11.49
CA MET A 504 -29.61 -15.95 -10.43
C MET A 504 -30.83 -16.86 -10.66
N ASN A 505 -31.34 -16.93 -11.90
CA ASN A 505 -32.45 -17.82 -12.28
C ASN A 505 -32.11 -19.29 -12.03
N ALA A 506 -30.88 -19.70 -12.34
CA ALA A 506 -30.36 -21.05 -12.10
C ALA A 506 -29.90 -21.30 -10.65
N LYS A 507 -30.00 -20.29 -9.76
CA LYS A 507 -29.59 -20.33 -8.35
C LYS A 507 -28.11 -20.72 -8.14
N VAL A 508 -27.23 -20.33 -9.08
CA VAL A 508 -25.80 -20.62 -9.01
C VAL A 508 -25.12 -19.72 -7.97
N GLN A 509 -24.83 -20.27 -6.80
CA GLN A 509 -24.11 -19.56 -5.74
C GLN A 509 -22.59 -19.64 -5.97
N ALA A 510 -22.03 -18.63 -6.63
CA ALA A 510 -20.60 -18.53 -6.88
C ALA A 510 -20.10 -17.08 -6.67
N PRO A 511 -19.71 -16.70 -5.44
CA PRO A 511 -19.30 -15.32 -5.12
C PRO A 511 -18.20 -14.76 -6.04
N ARG A 512 -17.26 -15.60 -6.48
CA ARG A 512 -16.20 -15.20 -7.43
C ARG A 512 -16.75 -14.77 -8.80
N LEU A 513 -17.81 -15.42 -9.30
CA LEU A 513 -18.45 -15.04 -10.56
C LEU A 513 -19.21 -13.72 -10.43
N ILE A 514 -19.90 -13.53 -9.30
CA ILE A 514 -20.62 -12.27 -8.98
C ILE A 514 -19.63 -11.10 -8.89
N ALA A 515 -18.46 -11.31 -8.27
CA ALA A 515 -17.39 -10.31 -8.22
C ALA A 515 -16.83 -9.99 -9.62
N GLY A 516 -16.52 -11.01 -10.43
CA GLY A 516 -16.05 -10.82 -11.80
C GLY A 516 -17.03 -10.02 -12.68
N ASN A 517 -18.32 -10.35 -12.63
CA ASN A 517 -19.37 -9.63 -13.36
C ASN A 517 -19.50 -8.18 -12.91
N ARG A 518 -19.34 -7.91 -11.60
CA ARG A 518 -19.32 -6.55 -11.07
C ARG A 518 -18.11 -5.75 -11.55
N PHE A 519 -16.91 -6.31 -11.49
CA PHE A 519 -15.71 -5.64 -12.02
C PHE A 519 -15.81 -5.42 -13.53
N MET A 520 -16.45 -6.34 -14.26
CA MET A 520 -16.68 -6.17 -15.69
C MET A 520 -17.53 -4.93 -15.99
N LYS A 521 -18.62 -4.70 -15.26
CA LYS A 521 -19.44 -3.48 -15.40
C LYS A 521 -18.65 -2.21 -15.11
N TYR A 522 -17.68 -2.26 -14.19
CA TYR A 522 -16.81 -1.12 -13.92
C TYR A 522 -15.89 -0.82 -15.10
N TYR A 523 -15.25 -1.85 -15.69
CA TYR A 523 -14.46 -1.70 -16.91
C TYR A 523 -15.30 -1.21 -18.10
N VAL A 524 -16.53 -1.71 -18.27
CA VAL A 524 -17.46 -1.20 -19.29
C VAL A 524 -17.78 0.29 -19.06
N SER A 525 -18.06 0.71 -17.82
CA SER A 525 -18.34 2.13 -17.56
C SER A 525 -17.12 3.05 -17.78
N MET A 526 -15.91 2.60 -17.44
CA MET A 526 -14.68 3.34 -17.75
C MET A 526 -14.41 3.38 -19.26
N GLY A 527 -14.66 2.28 -19.96
CA GLY A 527 -14.47 2.18 -21.41
C GLY A 527 -15.44 3.06 -22.18
N TYR A 528 -16.73 3.07 -21.79
CA TYR A 528 -17.75 3.93 -22.38
C TYR A 528 -17.44 5.42 -22.19
N GLU A 529 -17.00 5.82 -21.01
CA GLU A 529 -16.70 7.22 -20.72
C GLU A 529 -15.47 7.73 -21.49
N ILE A 530 -14.41 6.90 -21.60
CA ILE A 530 -13.21 7.29 -22.34
C ILE A 530 -13.45 7.31 -23.86
N THR A 531 -14.30 6.43 -24.40
CA THR A 531 -14.72 6.50 -25.83
C THR A 531 -15.58 7.73 -26.10
N SER A 532 -16.57 8.04 -25.24
CA SER A 532 -17.36 9.27 -25.36
C SER A 532 -16.51 10.55 -25.20
N THR A 533 -15.44 10.50 -24.42
CA THR A 533 -14.47 11.63 -24.35
C THR A 533 -13.75 11.80 -25.70
N LEU A 534 -13.30 10.71 -26.31
CA LEU A 534 -12.59 10.74 -27.61
C LEU A 534 -13.49 11.17 -28.79
N GLU A 535 -14.77 10.79 -28.78
CA GLU A 535 -15.77 11.31 -29.75
C GLU A 535 -15.85 12.84 -29.71
N LEU A 536 -15.84 13.43 -28.51
CA LEU A 536 -15.92 14.88 -28.31
C LEU A 536 -14.60 15.61 -28.62
N GLU A 537 -13.46 14.92 -28.52
CA GLU A 537 -12.14 15.45 -28.89
C GLU A 537 -11.92 15.49 -30.42
N ASN A 538 -12.63 14.66 -31.19
CA ASN A 538 -12.54 14.57 -32.66
C ASN A 538 -13.83 15.01 -33.41
N PRO A 539 -14.33 16.25 -33.24
CA PRO A 539 -15.62 16.68 -33.83
C PRO A 539 -15.58 16.99 -35.34
N ASN A 540 -14.45 16.76 -36.04
CA ASN A 540 -14.17 17.33 -37.36
C ASN A 540 -14.41 16.39 -38.56
N ASP A 541 -14.94 15.18 -38.36
CA ASP A 541 -15.23 14.21 -39.44
C ASP A 541 -16.73 14.18 -39.87
N TYR A 542 -17.46 15.29 -39.64
CA TYR A 542 -18.89 15.46 -39.96
C TYR A 542 -19.20 16.73 -40.77
#